data_AF-A0A651GVP8-F1
#
_entry.id   AF-A0A651GVP8-F1
#
_cell.length_a   1.000
_cell.length_b   1.000
_cell.length_c   1.000
_cell.angle_alpha   90.00
_cell.angle_beta   90.00
_cell.angle_gamma   90.00
#
_symmetry.space_group_name_H-M   'P 1'
#
loop_
_entity.id
_entity.type
_entity.pdbx_description
1 polymer ?
#
loop_
_entity_poly.entity_id
_entity_poly.type
_entity_poly.pdbx_seq_one_letter_code
_entity_poly.pdbx_strand_id
1 'polypeptide(L)'
;MIRVQGELPAGSQPVAVHRVYKGPQGMYEEVFVIADPDGEVIWESQPRVLELRGEMFEDLFRQELRDRVEISSLAEHTLAFYLDGQLVGRVPVFIDAPESVQAAGVLMAASETALKKGAICWLGIPQSDGSELTRPAWYVQQGQQLFVLKGPKEQELPGLEHAREVTVTVKSKDVKATIGSMPAAVRVVTDEQEFERVAAMGLGTRLNLRDGEAALQRWKDTCTLVELTPRG
;
A
#
# COMPACT_ATOMS: atom_id res chain seq x y z
N MET A 1 -14.06 0.62 5.42
CA MET A 1 -12.69 0.70 5.98
C MET A 1 -12.79 1.40 7.32
N ILE A 2 -12.08 0.92 8.33
CA ILE A 2 -12.02 1.52 9.67
C ILE A 2 -10.64 2.11 9.85
N ARG A 3 -10.55 3.40 10.18
CA ARG A 3 -9.29 4.05 10.51
C ARG A 3 -9.02 3.95 12.00
N VAL A 4 -7.77 3.70 12.38
CA VAL A 4 -7.32 3.71 13.78
C VAL A 4 -6.25 4.79 14.00
N GLN A 5 -6.00 5.16 15.26
CA GLN A 5 -4.91 6.08 15.63
C GLN A 5 -3.83 5.33 16.41
N GLY A 6 -2.57 5.46 15.99
CA GLY A 6 -1.44 4.80 16.63
C GLY A 6 -1.27 3.30 16.34
N GLU A 7 -0.50 2.65 17.19
CA GLU A 7 -0.13 1.24 17.07
C GLU A 7 -1.25 0.29 17.51
N LEU A 8 -1.38 -0.86 16.85
CA LEU A 8 -2.32 -1.89 17.26
C LEU A 8 -1.86 -2.61 18.55
N PRO A 9 -2.77 -2.93 19.49
CA PRO A 9 -4.21 -2.70 19.44
C PRO A 9 -4.58 -1.21 19.63
N ALA A 10 -5.48 -0.71 18.79
CA ALA A 10 -5.87 0.70 18.74
C ALA A 10 -7.39 0.88 18.68
N GLY A 11 -7.84 2.04 19.15
CA GLY A 11 -9.25 2.44 19.02
C GLY A 11 -9.56 2.95 17.62
N SER A 12 -10.71 2.56 17.09
CA SER A 12 -11.25 3.13 15.86
C SER A 12 -11.54 4.62 16.01
N GLN A 13 -11.32 5.36 14.92
CA GLN A 13 -11.99 6.64 14.70
C GLN A 13 -13.48 6.41 14.38
N PRO A 14 -14.33 7.45 14.48
CA PRO A 14 -15.73 7.31 14.08
C PRO A 14 -15.90 6.79 12.65
N VAL A 15 -16.87 5.91 12.45
CA VAL A 15 -17.09 5.20 11.17
C VAL A 15 -18.50 5.48 10.67
N ALA A 16 -18.65 5.92 9.43
CA ALA A 16 -19.95 6.05 8.80
C ALA A 16 -20.38 4.70 8.18
N VAL A 17 -21.54 4.20 8.59
CA VAL A 17 -22.17 2.98 8.07
C VAL A 17 -23.40 3.37 7.25
N HIS A 18 -23.33 3.05 5.96
CA HIS A 18 -24.41 3.27 5.01
C HIS A 18 -24.85 1.93 4.44
N ARG A 19 -26.16 1.68 4.44
CA ARG A 19 -26.74 0.43 3.96
C ARG A 19 -28.07 0.68 3.30
N VAL A 20 -28.39 -0.17 2.33
CA VAL A 20 -29.66 -0.15 1.62
C VAL A 20 -30.32 -1.49 1.85
N TYR A 21 -31.54 -1.48 2.36
CA TYR A 21 -32.38 -2.67 2.46
C TYR A 21 -33.46 -2.65 1.39
N LYS A 22 -33.81 -3.85 0.94
CA LYS A 22 -34.93 -4.12 0.04
C LYS A 22 -35.57 -5.42 0.48
N GLY A 23 -36.84 -5.35 0.86
CA GLY A 23 -37.55 -6.49 1.42
C GLY A 23 -39.03 -6.18 1.68
N PRO A 24 -39.77 -7.13 2.26
CA PRO A 24 -41.19 -6.96 2.56
C PRO A 24 -41.46 -5.75 3.45
N GLN A 25 -42.61 -5.12 3.24
CA GLN A 25 -43.01 -3.96 4.02
C GLN A 25 -43.20 -4.37 5.49
N GLY A 26 -42.63 -3.60 6.42
CA GLY A 26 -42.72 -3.92 7.85
C GLY A 26 -41.70 -3.20 8.72
N MET A 27 -41.81 -3.45 10.02
CA MET A 27 -40.87 -3.00 11.04
C MET A 27 -39.92 -4.15 11.37
N TYR A 28 -38.63 -3.87 11.39
CA TYR A 28 -37.58 -4.85 11.68
C TYR A 28 -36.67 -4.30 12.76
N GLU A 29 -36.24 -5.14 13.71
CA GLU A 29 -35.15 -4.80 14.62
C GLU A 29 -33.82 -5.10 13.96
N GLU A 30 -32.99 -4.08 13.82
CA GLU A 30 -31.64 -4.22 13.30
C GLU A 30 -30.60 -4.25 14.42
N VAL A 31 -29.67 -5.19 14.30
CA VAL A 31 -28.38 -5.18 14.98
C VAL A 31 -27.29 -5.41 13.93
N PHE A 32 -26.18 -4.70 14.02
CA PHE A 32 -24.99 -5.02 13.26
C PHE A 32 -23.76 -5.14 14.16
N VAL A 33 -22.87 -6.04 13.76
CA VAL A 33 -21.66 -6.39 14.52
C VAL A 33 -20.43 -6.19 13.67
N ILE A 34 -19.32 -5.85 14.33
CA ILE A 34 -17.99 -5.95 13.77
C ILE A 34 -17.35 -7.20 14.36
N ALA A 35 -16.95 -8.11 13.48
CA ALA A 35 -16.21 -9.31 13.83
C ALA A 35 -14.76 -9.22 13.34
N ASP A 36 -13.85 -9.79 14.12
CA ASP A 36 -12.44 -9.90 13.77
C ASP A 36 -12.18 -10.97 12.68
N PRO A 37 -10.93 -11.14 12.23
CA PRO A 37 -10.59 -12.13 11.20
C PRO A 37 -10.86 -13.59 11.59
N ASP A 38 -10.89 -13.91 12.89
CA ASP A 38 -11.19 -15.24 13.41
C ASP A 38 -12.72 -15.46 13.53
N GLY A 39 -13.51 -14.40 13.36
CA GLY A 39 -14.97 -14.41 13.39
C GLY A 39 -15.56 -14.05 14.75
N GLU A 40 -14.74 -13.65 15.71
CA GLU A 40 -15.19 -13.23 17.04
C GLU A 40 -15.80 -11.83 16.97
N VAL A 41 -16.95 -11.63 17.62
CA VAL A 41 -17.61 -10.32 17.67
C VAL A 41 -16.86 -9.41 18.65
N ILE A 42 -16.25 -8.36 18.12
CA ILE A 42 -15.47 -7.39 18.89
C ILE A 42 -16.27 -6.12 19.22
N TRP A 43 -17.38 -5.90 18.54
CA TRP A 43 -18.33 -4.82 18.85
C TRP A 43 -19.72 -5.11 18.26
N GLU A 44 -20.76 -4.70 18.97
CA GLU A 44 -22.17 -4.85 18.58
C GLU A 44 -22.92 -3.53 18.77
N SER A 45 -23.78 -3.19 17.79
CA SER A 45 -24.63 -2.01 17.85
C SER A 45 -25.79 -2.19 18.83
N GLN A 46 -26.24 -1.09 19.45
CA GLN A 46 -27.55 -1.07 20.08
C GLN A 46 -28.66 -1.41 19.07
N PRO A 47 -29.65 -2.24 19.42
CA PRO A 47 -30.77 -2.57 18.54
C PRO A 47 -31.54 -1.32 18.09
N ARG A 48 -31.94 -1.30 16.82
CA ARG A 48 -32.69 -0.18 16.25
C ARG A 48 -33.81 -0.67 15.34
N VAL A 49 -35.00 -0.14 15.55
CA VAL A 49 -36.14 -0.45 14.68
C VAL A 49 -36.05 0.36 13.37
N LEU A 50 -36.18 -0.34 12.25
CA LEU A 50 -36.23 0.20 10.89
C LEU A 50 -37.60 -0.08 10.27
N GLU A 51 -38.10 0.84 9.46
CA GLU A 51 -39.29 0.64 8.63
C GLU A 51 -38.87 0.44 7.18
N LEU A 52 -39.27 -0.69 6.57
CA LEU A 52 -39.11 -0.93 5.14
C LEU A 52 -40.41 -0.62 4.41
N ARG A 53 -40.32 0.11 3.29
CA ARG A 53 -41.49 0.51 2.47
C ARG A 53 -42.03 -0.60 1.58
N GLY A 54 -41.34 -1.74 1.51
CA GLY A 54 -41.71 -2.89 0.70
C GLY A 54 -40.78 -3.13 -0.49
N GLU A 55 -40.97 -4.26 -1.16
CA GLU A 55 -40.01 -4.81 -2.14
C GLU A 55 -39.81 -3.92 -3.37
N MET A 56 -40.69 -2.95 -3.60
CA MET A 56 -40.58 -1.99 -4.70
C MET A 56 -39.65 -0.81 -4.38
N PHE A 57 -39.14 -0.70 -3.16
CA PHE A 57 -38.34 0.42 -2.69
C PHE A 57 -36.96 -0.02 -2.21
N GLU A 58 -36.01 0.91 -2.30
CA GLU A 58 -34.69 0.81 -1.69
C GLU A 58 -34.64 1.79 -0.51
N ASP A 59 -34.47 1.26 0.69
CA ASP A 59 -34.49 2.03 1.93
C ASP A 59 -33.06 2.24 2.44
N LEU A 60 -32.59 3.49 2.33
CA LEU A 60 -31.24 3.89 2.70
C LEU A 60 -31.17 4.34 4.15
N PHE A 61 -30.35 3.66 4.94
CA PHE A 61 -30.06 4.00 6.31
C PHE A 61 -28.61 4.46 6.46
N ARG A 62 -28.43 5.56 7.20
CA ARG A 62 -27.12 6.15 7.49
C ARG A 62 -26.95 6.22 8.99
N GLN A 63 -25.80 5.79 9.47
CA GLN A 63 -25.46 5.84 10.89
C GLN A 63 -23.98 6.14 11.04
N GLU A 64 -23.65 6.92 12.05
CA GLU A 64 -22.27 7.15 12.45
C GLU A 64 -22.00 6.37 13.73
N LEU A 65 -21.05 5.45 13.65
CA LEU A 65 -20.47 4.75 14.79
C LEU A 65 -19.50 5.70 15.48
N ARG A 66 -19.80 6.10 16.71
CA ARG A 66 -18.92 6.93 17.55
C ARG A 66 -18.23 6.14 18.65
N ASP A 67 -18.66 4.91 18.88
CA ASP A 67 -18.04 4.01 19.84
C ASP A 67 -16.62 3.69 19.41
N ARG A 68 -15.73 3.62 20.40
CA ARG A 68 -14.34 3.22 20.19
C ARG A 68 -14.29 1.70 20.12
N VAL A 69 -14.17 1.16 18.91
CA VAL A 69 -13.96 -0.28 18.68
C VAL A 69 -12.47 -0.57 18.81
N GLU A 70 -12.11 -1.56 19.62
CA GLU A 70 -10.72 -1.99 19.75
C GLU A 70 -10.36 -2.91 18.59
N ILE A 71 -9.39 -2.49 17.77
CA ILE A 71 -8.88 -3.25 16.63
C ILE A 71 -7.51 -3.79 17.01
N SER A 72 -7.30 -5.10 16.86
CA SER A 72 -6.06 -5.80 17.22
C SER A 72 -5.32 -6.39 16.01
N SER A 73 -5.94 -6.41 14.84
CA SER A 73 -5.39 -7.01 13.62
C SER A 73 -5.56 -6.09 12.41
N LEU A 74 -4.65 -6.21 11.44
CA LEU A 74 -4.76 -5.53 10.14
C LEU A 74 -5.46 -6.38 9.07
N ALA A 75 -5.73 -7.65 9.38
CA ALA A 75 -6.43 -8.52 8.45
C ALA A 75 -7.90 -8.10 8.29
N GLU A 76 -8.56 -8.68 7.28
CA GLU A 76 -9.93 -8.36 6.93
C GLU A 76 -10.89 -8.70 8.09
N HIS A 77 -11.58 -7.68 8.58
CA HIS A 77 -12.68 -7.81 9.54
C HIS A 77 -14.00 -7.96 8.77
N THR A 78 -15.08 -8.32 9.46
CA THR A 78 -16.42 -8.34 8.86
C THR A 78 -17.38 -7.41 9.58
N LEU A 79 -18.14 -6.62 8.80
CA LEU A 79 -19.37 -5.98 9.26
C LEU A 79 -20.56 -6.86 8.86
N ALA A 80 -21.30 -7.39 9.82
CA ALA A 80 -22.45 -8.26 9.57
C ALA A 80 -23.74 -7.61 10.10
N PHE A 81 -24.82 -7.70 9.30
CA PHE A 81 -26.11 -7.08 9.60
C PHE A 81 -27.16 -8.15 9.85
N TYR A 82 -27.94 -7.95 10.91
CA TYR A 82 -29.03 -8.82 11.30
C TYR A 82 -30.34 -8.03 11.32
N LEU A 83 -31.40 -8.59 10.74
CA LEU A 83 -32.77 -8.09 10.89
C LEU A 83 -33.58 -9.17 11.60
N ASP A 84 -34.22 -8.83 12.72
CA ASP A 84 -34.93 -9.76 13.62
C ASP A 84 -34.09 -11.01 13.96
N GLY A 85 -32.79 -10.81 14.18
CA GLY A 85 -31.82 -11.87 14.48
C GLY A 85 -31.38 -12.72 13.29
N GLN A 86 -31.89 -12.47 12.07
CA GLN A 86 -31.46 -13.18 10.86
C GLN A 86 -30.35 -12.42 10.14
N LEU A 87 -29.25 -13.10 9.79
CA LEU A 87 -28.16 -12.51 9.01
C LEU A 87 -28.66 -12.16 7.60
N VAL A 88 -28.64 -10.87 7.26
CA VAL A 88 -29.10 -10.36 5.95
C VAL A 88 -27.97 -9.84 5.07
N GLY A 89 -26.78 -9.62 5.62
CA GLY A 89 -25.65 -9.12 4.84
C GLY A 89 -24.33 -9.16 5.58
N ARG A 90 -23.24 -9.28 4.81
CA ARG A 90 -21.85 -9.16 5.28
C ARG A 90 -21.09 -8.23 4.35
N VAL A 91 -20.24 -7.39 4.91
CA VAL A 91 -19.36 -6.49 4.18
C VAL A 91 -17.94 -6.66 4.72
N PRO A 92 -16.93 -6.91 3.87
CA PRO A 92 -15.55 -6.94 4.31
C PRO A 92 -15.10 -5.56 4.77
N VAL A 93 -14.35 -5.52 5.86
CA VAL A 93 -13.86 -4.29 6.49
C VAL A 93 -12.34 -4.33 6.57
N PHE A 94 -11.71 -3.48 5.77
CA PHE A 94 -10.27 -3.25 5.82
C PHE A 94 -9.91 -2.22 6.89
N ILE A 95 -8.73 -2.37 7.49
CA ILE A 95 -8.21 -1.44 8.51
C ILE A 95 -7.21 -0.49 7.86
N ASP A 96 -7.35 0.80 8.16
CA ASP A 96 -6.42 1.87 7.79
C ASP A 96 -5.67 2.33 9.04
N ALA A 97 -4.41 1.90 9.16
CA ALA A 97 -3.55 2.17 10.32
C ALA A 97 -2.23 2.82 9.85
N PRO A 98 -2.25 4.06 9.34
CA PRO A 98 -1.09 4.68 8.70
C PRO A 98 0.09 4.91 9.66
N GLU A 99 -0.17 4.94 10.97
CA GLU A 99 0.84 5.13 12.02
C GLU A 99 1.32 3.82 12.66
N SER A 100 0.77 2.67 12.23
CA SER A 100 1.14 1.37 12.81
C SER A 100 2.39 0.80 12.16
N VAL A 101 3.36 0.41 13.00
CA VAL A 101 4.55 -0.35 12.63
C VAL A 101 4.18 -1.71 12.05
N GLN A 102 3.12 -2.35 12.55
CA GLN A 102 2.62 -3.59 11.94
C GLN A 102 2.15 -3.34 10.49
N ALA A 103 1.47 -2.22 10.23
CA ALA A 103 0.98 -1.89 8.89
C ALA A 103 2.13 -1.57 7.93
N ALA A 104 3.12 -0.81 8.41
CA ALA A 104 4.37 -0.59 7.71
C ALA A 104 5.11 -1.92 7.42
N GLY A 105 5.16 -2.83 8.38
CA GLY A 105 5.76 -4.17 8.22
C GLY A 105 5.07 -5.02 7.16
N VAL A 106 3.73 -5.05 7.15
CA VAL A 106 2.94 -5.75 6.11
C VAL A 106 3.19 -5.14 4.73
N LEU A 107 3.19 -3.81 4.62
CA LEU A 107 3.48 -3.12 3.37
C LEU A 107 4.91 -3.41 2.88
N MET A 108 5.88 -3.41 3.78
CA MET A 108 7.28 -3.70 3.46
C MET A 108 7.44 -5.12 2.95
N ALA A 109 6.84 -6.12 3.61
CA ALA A 109 6.87 -7.52 3.17
C ALA A 109 6.19 -7.75 1.81
N ALA A 110 5.02 -7.13 1.60
CA ALA A 110 4.31 -7.19 0.33
C ALA A 110 5.13 -6.54 -0.81
N SER A 111 5.76 -5.40 -0.51
CA SER A 111 6.61 -4.68 -1.46
C SER A 111 7.89 -5.44 -1.77
N GLU A 112 8.56 -6.04 -0.79
CA GLU A 112 9.74 -6.88 -1.00
C GLU A 112 9.41 -8.07 -1.93
N THR A 113 8.28 -8.73 -1.70
CA THR A 113 7.79 -9.83 -2.54
C THR A 113 7.55 -9.37 -3.98
N ALA A 114 6.97 -8.19 -4.16
CA ALA A 114 6.70 -7.64 -5.49
C ALA A 114 7.95 -7.12 -6.19
N LEU A 115 8.91 -6.54 -5.45
CA LEU A 115 10.20 -6.11 -5.98
C LEU A 115 11.04 -7.30 -6.46
N LYS A 116 11.05 -8.41 -5.72
CA LYS A 116 11.71 -9.66 -6.16
C LYS A 116 11.20 -10.19 -7.50
N LYS A 117 9.91 -9.99 -7.79
CA LYS A 117 9.27 -10.34 -9.07
C LYS A 117 9.31 -9.18 -10.09
N GLY A 118 9.74 -8.01 -9.64
CA GLY A 118 9.71 -6.74 -10.34
C GLY A 118 10.93 -6.51 -11.22
N ALA A 119 10.92 -5.39 -11.93
CA ALA A 119 12.07 -4.87 -12.67
C ALA A 119 12.04 -3.34 -12.80
N ILE A 120 10.87 -2.73 -12.50
CA ILE A 120 10.64 -1.29 -12.53
C ILE A 120 9.90 -0.91 -11.25
N CYS A 121 10.30 0.18 -10.62
CA CYS A 121 9.56 0.87 -9.56
C CYS A 121 9.29 2.31 -10.00
N TRP A 122 8.42 3.02 -9.27
CA TRP A 122 8.20 4.44 -9.49
C TRP A 122 8.86 5.24 -8.38
N LEU A 123 9.66 6.23 -8.74
CA LEU A 123 10.33 7.13 -7.81
C LEU A 123 9.60 8.46 -7.80
N GLY A 124 9.25 8.95 -6.62
CA GLY A 124 8.97 10.36 -6.35
C GLY A 124 10.26 11.04 -5.91
N ILE A 125 10.82 11.90 -6.76
CA ILE A 125 12.12 12.53 -6.56
C ILE A 125 11.91 14.01 -6.22
N PRO A 126 12.27 14.48 -5.02
CA PRO A 126 12.10 15.88 -4.66
C PRO A 126 12.97 16.78 -5.53
N GLN A 127 12.40 17.90 -5.97
CA GLN A 127 13.05 18.90 -6.82
C GLN A 127 13.39 20.16 -6.02
N SER A 128 14.33 20.97 -6.52
CA SER A 128 14.81 22.18 -5.84
C SER A 128 13.74 23.28 -5.70
N ASP A 129 12.70 23.25 -6.53
CA ASP A 129 11.57 24.18 -6.47
C ASP A 129 10.46 23.73 -5.50
N GLY A 130 10.69 22.64 -4.75
CA GLY A 130 9.72 22.05 -3.82
C GLY A 130 8.69 21.13 -4.48
N SER A 131 8.74 20.94 -5.81
CA SER A 131 7.91 19.95 -6.50
C SER A 131 8.46 18.53 -6.35
N GLU A 132 7.65 17.53 -6.67
CA GLU A 132 8.09 16.13 -6.74
C GLU A 132 8.03 15.64 -8.19
N LEU A 133 9.14 15.11 -8.69
CA LEU A 133 9.22 14.50 -10.00
C LEU A 133 8.97 13.00 -9.92
N THR A 134 7.84 12.56 -10.46
CA THR A 134 7.54 11.13 -10.59
C THR A 134 8.17 10.53 -11.85
N ARG A 135 9.02 9.50 -11.69
CA ARG A 135 9.67 8.78 -12.80
C ARG A 135 9.68 7.26 -12.57
N PRO A 136 9.42 6.44 -13.61
CA PRO A 136 9.72 5.02 -13.53
C PRO A 136 11.24 4.80 -13.57
N ALA A 137 11.75 3.90 -12.75
CA ALA A 137 13.15 3.51 -12.71
C ALA A 137 13.28 1.99 -12.73
N TRP A 138 14.12 1.48 -13.63
CA TRP A 138 14.58 0.10 -13.51
C TRP A 138 15.67 0.04 -12.44
N TYR A 139 15.75 -1.09 -11.75
CA TYR A 139 16.67 -1.27 -10.63
C TYR A 139 17.32 -2.65 -10.66
N VAL A 140 18.46 -2.73 -10.00
CA VAL A 140 19.09 -3.97 -9.54
C VAL A 140 18.75 -4.12 -8.06
N GLN A 141 18.30 -5.30 -7.63
CA GLN A 141 18.03 -5.56 -6.22
C GLN A 141 19.17 -6.37 -5.61
N GLN A 142 19.62 -5.98 -4.42
CA GLN A 142 20.51 -6.77 -3.59
C GLN A 142 19.99 -6.74 -2.15
N GLY A 143 19.44 -7.88 -1.69
CA GLY A 143 18.74 -7.93 -0.41
C GLY A 143 17.54 -6.96 -0.40
N GLN A 144 17.53 -6.05 0.56
CA GLN A 144 16.50 -5.01 0.70
C GLN A 144 16.83 -3.71 -0.04
N GLN A 145 18.07 -3.57 -0.55
CA GLN A 145 18.52 -2.37 -1.25
C GLN A 145 18.14 -2.45 -2.73
N LEU A 146 17.72 -1.32 -3.27
CA LEU A 146 17.51 -1.14 -4.70
C LEU A 146 18.60 -0.23 -5.23
N PHE A 147 19.23 -0.62 -6.33
CA PHE A 147 20.26 0.17 -6.98
C PHE A 147 19.75 0.64 -8.34
N VAL A 148 19.86 1.94 -8.57
CA VAL A 148 19.36 2.63 -9.75
C VAL A 148 20.54 3.25 -10.46
N LEU A 149 20.79 2.79 -11.68
CA LEU A 149 21.83 3.35 -12.53
C LEU A 149 21.21 4.47 -13.37
N LYS A 150 21.65 5.73 -13.21
CA LYS A 150 21.17 6.87 -13.99
C LYS A 150 22.27 7.46 -14.87
N GLY A 151 21.90 7.91 -16.06
CA GLY A 151 22.85 8.54 -16.96
C GLY A 151 22.41 8.51 -18.43
N PRO A 152 23.19 9.15 -19.31
CA PRO A 152 22.90 9.21 -20.73
C PRO A 152 22.76 7.80 -21.33
N LYS A 153 21.76 7.62 -22.20
CA LYS A 153 21.42 6.34 -22.84
C LYS A 153 20.89 5.24 -21.90
N GLU A 154 20.72 5.51 -20.60
CA GLU A 154 20.07 4.60 -19.66
C GLU A 154 18.72 5.11 -19.16
N GLN A 155 18.71 5.87 -18.06
CA GLN A 155 17.50 6.48 -17.51
C GLN A 155 17.83 7.85 -16.93
N GLU A 156 16.98 8.82 -17.24
CA GLU A 156 17.08 10.18 -16.75
C GLU A 156 16.25 10.32 -15.48
N LEU A 157 16.94 10.56 -14.37
CA LEU A 157 16.34 10.73 -13.04
C LEU A 157 16.90 12.02 -12.39
N PRO A 158 16.47 13.21 -12.87
CA PRO A 158 17.01 14.49 -12.41
C PRO A 158 16.85 14.69 -10.90
N GLY A 159 17.93 15.10 -10.24
CA GLY A 159 17.96 15.41 -8.81
C GLY A 159 18.09 14.20 -7.88
N LEU A 160 18.04 12.97 -8.41
CA LEU A 160 18.07 11.75 -7.59
C LEU A 160 19.30 11.67 -6.70
N GLU A 161 20.49 11.93 -7.25
CA GLU A 161 21.77 11.88 -6.53
C GLU A 161 21.92 12.95 -5.44
N HIS A 162 21.07 13.97 -5.45
CA HIS A 162 21.09 15.09 -4.48
C HIS A 162 19.99 14.96 -3.42
N ALA A 163 19.01 14.08 -3.64
CA ALA A 163 17.98 13.79 -2.67
C ALA A 163 18.61 13.02 -1.48
N ARG A 164 18.13 13.31 -0.27
CA ARG A 164 18.43 12.48 0.92
C ARG A 164 17.48 11.30 1.04
N GLU A 165 16.27 11.48 0.53
CA GLU A 165 15.18 10.52 0.57
C GLU A 165 14.31 10.70 -0.67
N VAL A 166 13.76 9.59 -1.17
CA VAL A 166 12.78 9.54 -2.26
C VAL A 166 11.60 8.66 -1.86
N THR A 167 10.47 8.83 -2.52
CA THR A 167 9.33 7.91 -2.37
C THR A 167 9.46 6.78 -3.38
N VAL A 168 9.56 5.52 -2.93
CA VAL A 168 9.50 4.33 -3.79
C VAL A 168 8.07 3.81 -3.80
N THR A 169 7.45 3.81 -4.97
CA THR A 169 6.12 3.25 -5.19
C THR A 169 6.21 1.94 -5.96
N VAL A 170 5.72 0.87 -5.35
CA VAL A 170 5.72 -0.48 -5.92
C VAL A 170 4.34 -0.80 -6.47
N LYS A 171 4.31 -1.29 -7.71
CA LYS A 171 3.07 -1.72 -8.38
C LYS A 171 3.10 -3.24 -8.58
N SER A 172 1.96 -3.89 -8.37
CA SER A 172 1.80 -5.30 -8.67
C SER A 172 1.76 -5.52 -10.18
N LYS A 173 2.53 -6.49 -10.66
CA LYS A 173 2.45 -6.96 -12.04
C LYS A 173 1.17 -7.76 -12.30
N ASP A 174 0.65 -8.45 -11.29
CA ASP A 174 -0.47 -9.39 -11.42
C ASP A 174 -1.81 -8.66 -11.45
N VAL A 175 -2.03 -7.73 -10.50
CA VAL A 175 -3.30 -6.99 -10.37
C VAL A 175 -3.26 -5.58 -10.96
N LYS A 176 -2.13 -5.17 -11.57
CA LYS A 176 -1.92 -3.82 -12.16
C LYS A 176 -2.27 -2.65 -11.23
N ALA A 177 -2.22 -2.88 -9.92
CA ALA A 177 -2.53 -1.90 -8.87
C ALA A 177 -1.27 -1.51 -8.11
N THR A 178 -1.28 -0.34 -7.47
CA THR A 178 -0.22 0.07 -6.53
C THR A 178 -0.33 -0.78 -5.27
N ILE A 179 0.78 -1.40 -4.87
CA ILE A 179 0.89 -2.15 -3.60
C ILE A 179 1.05 -1.15 -2.45
N GLY A 180 1.91 -0.16 -2.65
CA GLY A 180 2.04 0.99 -1.78
C GLY A 180 3.28 1.81 -2.10
N SER A 181 3.50 2.81 -1.26
CA SER A 181 4.60 3.76 -1.35
C SER A 181 5.32 3.84 -0.03
N MET A 182 6.65 3.94 -0.07
CA MET A 182 7.47 4.01 1.14
C MET A 182 8.66 4.96 0.92
N PRO A 183 9.10 5.67 1.97
CA PRO A 183 10.33 6.45 1.89
C PRO A 183 11.52 5.53 1.68
N ALA A 184 12.53 5.99 0.94
CA ALA A 184 13.79 5.30 0.76
C ALA A 184 14.95 6.28 0.89
N ALA A 185 15.89 5.96 1.79
CA ALA A 185 17.12 6.74 1.92
C ALA A 185 17.98 6.59 0.67
N VAL A 186 18.60 7.69 0.27
CA VAL A 186 19.41 7.77 -0.95
C VAL A 186 20.88 7.84 -0.59
N ARG A 187 21.70 7.04 -1.27
CA ARG A 187 23.16 7.09 -1.19
C ARG A 187 23.76 6.92 -2.58
N VAL A 188 24.63 7.85 -2.98
CA VAL A 188 25.43 7.67 -4.19
C VAL A 188 26.54 6.65 -3.93
N VAL A 189 26.67 5.65 -4.80
CA VAL A 189 27.75 4.66 -4.73
C VAL A 189 29.00 5.29 -5.30
N THR A 190 29.97 5.60 -4.43
CA THR A 190 31.27 6.17 -4.81
C THR A 190 32.40 5.15 -4.83
N ASP A 191 32.19 3.96 -4.24
CA ASP A 191 33.15 2.87 -4.26
C ASP A 191 33.11 2.17 -5.62
N GLU A 192 34.26 2.08 -6.29
CA GLU A 192 34.36 1.54 -7.64
C GLU A 192 34.07 0.03 -7.69
N GLN A 193 34.49 -0.72 -6.67
CA GLN A 193 34.26 -2.16 -6.60
C GLN A 193 32.77 -2.48 -6.36
N GLU A 194 32.12 -1.72 -5.49
CA GLU A 194 30.67 -1.78 -5.27
C GLU A 194 29.91 -1.44 -6.55
N PHE A 195 30.30 -0.36 -7.23
CA PHE A 195 29.73 0.03 -8.51
C PHE A 195 29.82 -1.12 -9.52
N GLU A 196 31.02 -1.65 -9.75
CA GLU A 196 31.25 -2.71 -10.73
C GLU A 196 30.44 -3.96 -10.42
N ARG A 197 30.43 -4.39 -9.16
CA ARG A 197 29.69 -5.56 -8.71
C ARG A 197 28.19 -5.42 -8.97
N VAL A 198 27.60 -4.29 -8.61
CA VAL A 198 26.15 -4.04 -8.80
C VAL A 198 25.81 -3.82 -10.26
N ALA A 199 26.61 -3.04 -10.99
CA ALA A 199 26.41 -2.79 -12.42
C ALA A 199 26.51 -4.10 -13.23
N ALA A 200 27.44 -5.00 -12.89
CA ALA A 200 27.54 -6.32 -13.51
C ALA A 200 26.26 -7.17 -13.31
N MET A 201 25.63 -7.12 -12.13
CA MET A 201 24.32 -7.75 -11.92
C MET A 201 23.24 -7.13 -12.84
N GLY A 202 23.31 -5.81 -13.05
CA GLY A 202 22.43 -5.07 -13.95
C GLY A 202 22.54 -5.49 -15.43
N LEU A 203 23.71 -5.93 -15.89
CA LEU A 203 23.87 -6.46 -17.26
C LEU A 203 22.92 -7.63 -17.52
N GLY A 204 22.72 -8.51 -16.52
CA GLY A 204 21.88 -9.69 -16.66
C GLY A 204 20.38 -9.40 -16.63
N THR A 205 19.97 -8.24 -16.09
CA THR A 205 18.54 -7.87 -15.93
C THR A 205 18.10 -6.76 -16.88
N ARG A 206 19.03 -5.98 -17.45
CA ARG A 206 18.74 -4.89 -18.38
C ARG A 206 18.36 -5.43 -19.76
N LEU A 207 17.06 -5.32 -20.08
CA LEU A 207 16.54 -5.68 -21.40
C LEU A 207 17.06 -4.71 -22.48
N ASN A 208 17.23 -5.18 -23.71
CA ASN A 208 17.56 -4.37 -24.90
C ASN A 208 18.90 -3.61 -24.83
N LEU A 209 19.89 -4.16 -24.12
CA LEU A 209 21.23 -3.60 -24.05
C LEU A 209 21.98 -3.83 -25.38
N ARG A 210 22.24 -2.76 -26.15
CA ARG A 210 22.78 -2.86 -27.51
C ARG A 210 24.26 -3.24 -27.58
N ASP A 211 25.01 -2.86 -26.55
CA ASP A 211 26.45 -3.01 -26.45
C ASP A 211 26.88 -4.17 -25.54
N GLY A 212 25.92 -4.95 -25.01
CA GLY A 212 26.18 -6.16 -24.24
C GLY A 212 27.14 -5.92 -23.07
N GLU A 213 28.19 -6.73 -22.96
CA GLU A 213 29.18 -6.62 -21.88
C GLU A 213 29.96 -5.28 -21.89
N ALA A 214 30.11 -4.63 -23.05
CA ALA A 214 30.77 -3.33 -23.15
C ALA A 214 30.00 -2.20 -22.44
N ALA A 215 28.73 -2.42 -22.11
CA ALA A 215 27.93 -1.46 -21.36
C ALA A 215 28.49 -1.19 -19.96
N LEU A 216 29.15 -2.16 -19.33
CA LEU A 216 29.69 -1.99 -17.98
C LEU A 216 30.71 -0.85 -17.93
N GLN A 217 31.64 -0.81 -18.88
CA GLN A 217 32.63 0.26 -18.97
C GLN A 217 31.96 1.60 -19.28
N ARG A 218 31.01 1.63 -20.23
CA ARG A 218 30.24 2.84 -20.52
C ARG A 218 29.51 3.36 -19.28
N TRP A 219 28.93 2.47 -18.48
CA TRP A 219 28.24 2.84 -17.25
C TRP A 219 29.20 3.43 -16.23
N LYS A 220 30.38 2.84 -16.03
CA LYS A 220 31.43 3.43 -15.18
C LYS A 220 31.79 4.85 -15.62
N ASP A 221 31.90 5.06 -16.93
CA ASP A 221 32.36 6.35 -17.48
C ASP A 221 31.26 7.43 -17.50
N THR A 222 29.99 7.05 -17.56
CA THR A 222 28.89 7.99 -17.91
C THR A 222 27.69 7.97 -16.97
N CYS A 223 27.60 6.99 -16.07
CA CYS A 223 26.44 6.82 -15.21
C CYS A 223 26.79 7.01 -13.73
N THR A 224 25.78 7.39 -12.96
CA THR A 224 25.82 7.42 -11.50
C THR A 224 25.00 6.25 -10.99
N LEU A 225 25.57 5.44 -10.09
CA LEU A 225 24.84 4.41 -9.39
C LEU A 225 24.35 4.95 -8.06
N VAL A 226 23.05 4.82 -7.81
CA VAL A 226 22.39 5.31 -6.61
C VAL A 226 21.75 4.14 -5.87
N GLU A 227 22.13 3.94 -4.63
CA GLU A 227 21.45 3.04 -3.70
C GLU A 227 20.22 3.74 -3.10
N LEU A 228 19.11 3.00 -3.08
CA LEU A 228 17.89 3.32 -2.38
C LEU A 228 17.67 2.26 -1.30
N THR A 229 17.50 2.69 -0.07
CA THR A 229 17.17 1.82 1.07
C THR A 229 15.76 2.13 1.54
N PRO A 230 14.74 1.35 1.09
CA PRO A 230 13.37 1.55 1.50
C PRO A 230 13.19 1.36 3.01
N ARG A 231 12.34 2.18 3.62
CA ARG A 231 12.03 2.22 5.05
C ARG A 231 10.52 2.08 5.22
N GLY A 232 10.12 1.20 6.14
CA GLY A 232 8.76 1.09 6.67
C GLY A 232 8.70 1.68 8.06
#